data_AF-A0A0G0X3J8-F1
#
_entry.id   AF-A0A0G0X3J8-F1
#
_cell.length_a   1.000
_cell.length_b   1.000
_cell.length_c   1.000
_cell.angle_alpha   90.00
_cell.angle_beta   90.00
_cell.angle_gamma   90.00
#
_symmetry.space_group_name_H-M   'P 1'
#
loop_
_entity.id
_entity.type
_entity.pdbx_description
1 polymer ?
#
loop_
_entity_poly.entity_id
_entity_poly.type
_entity_poly.pdbx_seq_one_letter_code
_entity_poly.pdbx_strand_id
1 'polypeptide(L)' 'MLVEFKKPMSMFHRLGLKYELEDALGKKVDLLTYNAINQLLKEYIYKDEIKIYGEKP' A
#
# COMPACT_ATOMS: atom_id res chain seq x y z
N MET A 1 -1.16 -3.80 3.11
CA MET A 1 0.09 -3.02 3.05
C MET A 1 -0.22 -1.72 2.32
N LEU A 2 0.14 -0.59 2.94
CA LEU A 2 -0.08 0.74 2.37
C LEU A 2 1.19 1.21 1.67
N VAL A 3 1.04 1.80 0.48
CA VAL A 3 2.14 2.36 -0.30
C VAL A 3 1.75 3.71 -0.90
N GLU A 4 2.70 4.63 -0.96
CA GLU A 4 2.54 5.91 -1.67
C GLU A 4 3.65 6.03 -2.71
N PHE A 5 3.28 6.43 -3.93
CA PHE A 5 4.22 6.61 -5.02
C PHE A 5 4.41 8.10 -5.31
N LYS A 6 5.66 8.54 -5.51
CA LYS A 6 5.96 9.94 -5.86
C LYS A 6 5.30 10.40 -7.17
N LYS A 7 4.89 9.47 -8.03
CA LYS A 7 4.25 9.74 -9.31
C LYS A 7 3.02 8.84 -9.48
N PRO A 8 2.02 9.27 -10.26
CA PRO A 8 0.89 8.42 -10.60
C PRO A 8 1.39 7.15 -11.27
N MET A 9 1.01 6.00 -10.70
CA MET A 9 1.29 4.70 -11.29
C MET A 9 0.03 4.10 -11.90
N SER A 10 0.22 3.38 -13.01
CA SER A 10 -0.84 2.60 -13.65
C SER A 10 -1.33 1.47 -12.73
N MET A 11 -2.58 1.05 -12.91
CA MET A 11 -3.16 -0.13 -12.26
C MET A 11 -2.29 -1.38 -12.46
N PHE A 12 -1.78 -1.60 -13.68
CA PHE A 12 -0.96 -2.77 -13.99
C PHE A 12 0.35 -2.80 -13.24
N HIS A 13 0.97 -1.63 -13.03
CA HIS A 13 2.21 -1.55 -12.26
C HIS A 13 1.96 -1.94 -10.79
N ARG A 14 0.84 -1.51 -10.20
CA ARG A 14 0.46 -1.92 -8.84
C ARG A 14 0.19 -3.42 -8.74
N LEU A 15 -0.46 -4.00 -9.75
CA LEU A 15 -0.70 -5.44 -9.80
C LEU A 15 0.60 -6.23 -9.90
N GLY A 16 1.55 -5.78 -10.73
CA GLY A 16 2.89 -6.37 -10.83
C GLY A 16 3.60 -6.38 -9.47
N LEU A 17 3.69 -5.21 -8.83
CA LEU A 17 4.33 -5.07 -7.51
C LEU A 17 3.67 -5.95 -6.45
N LYS A 18 2.33 -6.07 -6.48
CA LYS A 18 1.62 -6.96 -5.57
C LYS A 18 2.08 -8.41 -5.76
N TYR A 19 2.11 -8.92 -7.00
CA TYR A 19 2.53 -10.29 -7.25
C TYR A 19 3.99 -10.54 -6.87
N GLU A 20 4.88 -9.60 -7.15
CA GLU A 20 6.29 -9.68 -6.74
C GLU A 20 6.44 -9.75 -5.22
N LEU A 21 5.64 -8.99 -4.48
CA LEU A 21 5.62 -9.04 -3.01
C LEU A 21 5.02 -10.35 -2.48
N GLU A 22 3.95 -10.85 -3.11
CA GLU A 22 3.33 -12.12 -2.71
C GLU A 22 4.28 -13.30 -2.88
N ASP A 23 5.05 -13.31 -3.99
CA ASP A 23 6.08 -14.31 -4.27
C ASP A 23 7.24 -14.21 -3.26
N ALA A 24 7.78 -13.00 -3.07
CA ALA A 24 8.91 -12.78 -2.16
C ALA A 24 8.57 -13.07 -0.69
N LEU A 25 7.33 -12.81 -0.27
CA LEU A 25 6.88 -13.04 1.12
C LEU A 25 6.26 -14.43 1.33
N GLY A 26 5.99 -15.19 0.26
CA GLY A 26 5.32 -16.49 0.31
C GLY A 26 3.89 -16.42 0.88
N LYS A 27 3.23 -15.26 0.83
CA LYS A 27 1.88 -15.05 1.40
C LYS A 27 1.12 -14.00 0.61
N LYS A 28 -0.22 -14.06 0.68
CA LYS A 28 -1.08 -13.05 0.07
C LYS A 28 -0.84 -11.67 0.68
N VAL A 29 -0.79 -10.65 -0.17
CA VAL A 29 -0.54 -9.26 0.18
C VAL A 29 -1.66 -8.42 -0.41
N ASP A 30 -2.39 -7.73 0.44
CA ASP A 30 -3.27 -6.66 -0.02
C ASP A 30 -2.47 -5.37 -0.17
N LEU A 31 -2.43 -4.79 -1.36
CA LEU A 31 -1.65 -3.59 -1.67
C LEU A 31 -2.61 -2.43 -1.96
N LEU A 32 -2.60 -1.42 -1.10
CA LEU A 32 -3.48 -0.26 -1.19
C LEU A 32 -2.65 1.04 -1.21
N THR A 33 -3.18 2.06 -1.87
CA THR A 33 -2.63 3.43 -1.80
C THR A 33 -3.39 4.25 -0.77
N TYR A 34 -2.74 5.25 -0.17
CA TYR A 34 -3.38 6.10 0.83
C TYR A 34 -4.62 6.82 0.29
N ASN A 35 -4.60 7.20 -0.99
CA ASN A 35 -5.74 7.84 -1.66
C ASN A 35 -6.93 6.89 -1.92
N ALA A 36 -6.73 5.58 -1.89
CA ALA A 36 -7.80 4.60 -2.08
C ALA A 36 -8.52 4.23 -0.76
N ILE A 37 -8.02 4.70 0.38
CA ILE A 37 -8.60 4.41 1.69
C ILE A 37 -9.88 5.23 1.88
N ASN A 38 -10.94 4.56 2.35
CA ASN A 38 -12.17 5.24 2.74
C ASN A 38 -11.88 6.22 3.89
N GLN A 39 -12.32 7.47 3.75
CA GLN A 39 -12.11 8.54 4.75
C GLN A 39 -12.55 8.13 6.16
N LEU A 40 -13.63 7.36 6.30
CA LEU A 40 -14.15 6.89 7.59
C LEU A 40 -13.23 5.87 8.28
N LEU A 41 -12.43 5.14 7.51
CA LEU A 41 -11.48 4.13 8.01
C LEU A 41 -10.06 4.68 8.15
N LYS A 42 -9.79 5.85 7.58
CA LYS A 42 -8.46 6.45 7.49
C LYS A 42 -7.82 6.62 8.85
N GLU A 43 -8.54 7.19 9.82
CA GLU A 43 -8.00 7.42 11.17
C GLU A 43 -7.64 6.11 11.89
N TYR A 44 -8.50 5.09 11.78
CA TYR A 44 -8.25 3.78 12.38
C TYR A 44 -7.03 3.11 11.75
N ILE A 45 -6.96 3.11 10.42
CA ILE A 45 -5.85 2.53 9.67
C ILE A 45 -4.54 3.25 9.99
N TYR A 46 -4.55 4.58 10.11
CA TYR A 46 -3.36 5.38 10.38
C TYR A 46 -2.86 5.24 11.81
N LYS A 47 -3.77 5.01 12.75
CA LYS A 47 -3.41 4.79 14.15
C LYS A 47 -2.68 3.46 14.34
N ASP A 48 -3.11 2.43 13.62
CA ASP A 48 -2.55 1.08 13.72
C ASP A 48 -1.44 0.80 12.69
N GLU A 49 -1.09 1.79 11.84
CA GLU A 49 -0.07 1.62 10.81
C GLU A 49 1.33 1.43 11.42
N ILE A 50 2.04 0.40 10.94
CA ILE A 50 3.47 0.22 11.24
C ILE A 50 4.26 0.68 10.02
N LYS A 51 5.06 1.73 10.20
CA LYS A 51 5.88 2.29 9.12
C LYS A 51 7.10 1.42 8.84
N ILE A 52 7.16 0.86 7.63
CA ILE A 52 8.27 -0.02 7.21
C ILE A 52 9.38 0.80 6.53
N TYR A 53 9.02 1.83 5.75
CA TYR A 53 9.99 2.65 4.99
C TYR A 53 9.38 3.99 4.57
N GLY A 54 10.25 4.99 4.29
CA GLY A 54 9.89 6.29 3.70
C GLY A 54 9.47 7.36 4.71
N GLU A 55 9.11 8.55 4.19
CA GLU A 55 8.54 9.67 4.95
C GLU A 55 7.01 9.69 4.80
N LYS A 56 6.30 10.30 5.77
CA LYS A 56 4.84 10.42 5.63
C LYS A 56 4.56 11.41 4.47
N PRO A 57 3.62 11.11 3.57
CA PRO A 57 3.16 12.09 2.60
C PRO A 57 2.49 13.28 3.29
#